data_AF-A0A397UEN8-F1
#
_entry.id   AF-A0A397UEN8-F1
#
_cell.length_a   1.000
_cell.length_b   1.000
_cell.length_c   1.000
_cell.angle_alpha   90.00
_cell.angle_beta   90.00
_cell.angle_gamma   90.00
#
_symmetry.space_group_name_H-M   'P 1'
#
loop_
_entity.id
_entity.type
_entity.pdbx_description
1 polymer ?
#
loop_
_entity_poly.entity_id
_entity_poly.type
_entity_poly.pdbx_seq_one_letter_code
_entity_poly.pdbx_strand_id
1 'polypeptide(L)'
;MPLIFTNWWSGYIPKRIITFTLCIIAIIICYADRSIMAIAIVYMTKEFNWDHSTQGLVSSSFYFGYLTTQIIGGACTDIFGGRRILSIAGITWSLFTLLTPISARINLYCLILCRICLGIGEGVTFPCAHSIISRWFPPEERSRAVSILFVSNFFGMVIAMPISNILGSSQFGWDSIFCVFGIVGFIWSVIWHFMVEVILEIILVSEKKN
;
A
#
# COMPACT_ATOMS: atom_id res chain seq x y z
N MET A 1 32.41 15.33 -24.17
CA MET A 1 31.46 14.20 -24.17
C MET A 1 31.79 13.31 -22.97
N PRO A 2 31.25 13.56 -21.77
CA PRO A 2 31.62 12.79 -20.59
C PRO A 2 30.76 11.52 -20.48
N LEU A 3 31.43 10.46 -20.04
CA LEU A 3 30.95 9.08 -19.89
C LEU A 3 29.82 8.98 -18.85
N ILE A 4 28.62 8.59 -19.28
CA ILE A 4 27.41 8.43 -18.45
C ILE A 4 27.22 6.98 -17.93
N PHE A 5 28.11 6.03 -18.26
CA PHE A 5 27.81 4.60 -18.05
C PHE A 5 28.91 3.78 -17.35
N THR A 6 29.43 4.23 -16.21
CA THR A 6 30.26 3.34 -15.38
C THR A 6 29.88 3.46 -13.91
N ASN A 7 29.27 2.39 -13.39
CA ASN A 7 29.07 1.99 -11.97
C ASN A 7 27.66 1.50 -11.61
N TRP A 8 26.96 0.83 -12.53
CA TRP A 8 25.72 0.10 -12.19
C TRP A 8 25.98 -1.23 -11.44
N TRP A 9 27.25 -1.65 -11.31
CA TRP A 9 27.66 -2.96 -10.76
C TRP A 9 28.65 -2.86 -9.59
N SER A 10 28.57 -1.81 -8.76
CA SER A 10 29.18 -1.87 -7.44
C SER A 10 28.27 -2.72 -6.55
N GLY A 11 28.78 -3.83 -6.00
CA GLY A 11 28.07 -4.76 -5.10
C GLY A 11 27.57 -4.14 -3.78
N TYR A 12 27.54 -2.81 -3.67
CA TYR A 12 26.83 -2.04 -2.66
C TYR A 12 25.54 -1.49 -3.27
N ILE A 13 24.40 -2.13 -3.00
CA ILE A 13 23.10 -1.57 -3.41
C ILE A 13 22.91 -0.26 -2.63
N PRO A 14 22.82 0.91 -3.29
CA PRO A 14 22.69 2.17 -2.58
C PRO A 14 21.35 2.21 -1.84
N LYS A 15 21.36 2.59 -0.56
CA LYS A 15 20.20 2.58 0.36
C LYS A 15 18.94 3.26 -0.22
N ARG A 16 19.14 4.25 -1.10
CA ARG A 16 18.07 4.93 -1.85
C ARG A 16 17.27 3.97 -2.73
N ILE A 17 17.93 3.03 -3.41
CA ILE A 17 17.29 2.05 -4.30
C ILE A 17 16.48 1.06 -3.48
N ILE A 18 17.01 0.56 -2.36
CA ILE A 18 16.28 -0.36 -1.48
C ILE A 18 14.98 0.30 -0.96
N THR A 19 15.09 1.53 -0.45
CA THR A 19 13.93 2.28 0.05
C THR A 19 12.91 2.52 -1.07
N PHE A 20 13.39 2.88 -2.27
CA PHE A 20 12.53 3.12 -3.43
C PHE A 20 11.83 1.85 -3.91
N THR A 21 12.52 0.71 -3.97
CA THR A 21 11.94 -0.59 -4.32
C THR A 21 10.88 -0.99 -3.31
N LEU A 22 11.11 -0.77 -2.01
CA LEU A 22 10.09 -1.05 -0.99
C LEU A 22 8.86 -0.15 -1.14
N CYS A 23 9.01 1.13 -1.50
CA CYS A 23 7.89 2.01 -1.83
C CYS A 23 7.11 1.51 -3.07
N ILE A 24 7.81 1.03 -4.11
CA ILE A 24 7.18 0.41 -5.28
C ILE A 24 6.34 -0.79 -4.87
N ILE A 25 6.89 -1.67 -4.02
CA ILE A 25 6.17 -2.85 -3.54
C ILE A 25 4.96 -2.42 -2.69
N ALA A 26 5.08 -1.40 -1.85
CA ALA A 26 3.96 -0.84 -1.08
C ALA A 26 2.79 -0.43 -1.99
N ILE A 27 3.12 0.25 -3.08
CA ILE A 27 2.17 0.75 -4.06
C ILE A 27 1.51 -0.40 -4.83
N ILE A 28 2.28 -1.43 -5.20
CA ILE A 28 1.74 -2.65 -5.81
C ILE A 28 0.73 -3.32 -4.87
N ILE A 29 1.06 -3.48 -3.59
CA ILE A 29 0.16 -4.08 -2.58
C ILE A 29 -1.10 -3.23 -2.40
N CYS A 30 -0.95 -1.92 -2.24
CA CYS A 30 -2.09 -1.00 -2.07
C CYS A 30 -3.06 -1.05 -3.26
N TYR A 31 -2.55 -1.10 -4.51
CA TYR A 31 -3.43 -1.24 -5.67
C TYR A 31 -4.00 -2.63 -5.85
N ALA A 32 -3.28 -3.66 -5.40
CA ALA A 32 -3.82 -5.00 -5.32
C ALA A 32 -5.03 -5.02 -4.36
N ASP A 33 -4.86 -4.56 -3.12
CA ASP A 33 -5.91 -4.47 -2.08
C ASP A 33 -7.12 -3.64 -2.52
N ARG A 34 -6.90 -2.59 -3.33
CA ARG A 34 -8.00 -1.82 -3.89
C ARG A 34 -8.82 -2.62 -4.91
N SER A 35 -8.14 -3.40 -5.75
CA SER A 35 -8.76 -4.13 -6.86
C SER A 35 -9.47 -5.41 -6.43
N ILE A 36 -9.04 -6.05 -5.34
CA ILE A 36 -9.63 -7.33 -4.88
C ILE A 36 -11.12 -7.20 -4.54
N MET A 37 -11.56 -6.02 -4.05
CA MET A 37 -12.96 -5.77 -3.70
C MET A 37 -13.89 -5.91 -4.91
N ALA A 38 -13.44 -5.51 -6.11
CA ALA A 38 -14.25 -5.61 -7.33
C ALA A 38 -14.55 -7.07 -7.72
N ILE A 39 -13.68 -8.01 -7.32
CA ILE A 39 -13.90 -9.44 -7.52
C ILE A 39 -14.69 -10.03 -6.34
N ALA A 40 -14.31 -9.69 -5.12
CA ALA A 40 -14.94 -10.20 -3.90
C ALA A 40 -16.44 -9.86 -3.83
N ILE A 41 -16.84 -8.66 -4.26
CA ILE A 41 -18.24 -8.21 -4.21
C ILE A 41 -19.18 -9.15 -4.99
N VAL A 42 -18.71 -9.77 -6.08
CA VAL A 42 -19.50 -10.71 -6.89
C VAL A 42 -19.88 -11.96 -6.09
N TYR A 43 -18.97 -12.42 -5.23
CA TYR A 43 -19.21 -13.56 -4.34
C TYR A 43 -20.01 -13.16 -3.11
N MET A 44 -19.68 -12.02 -2.49
CA MET A 44 -20.38 -11.48 -1.32
C MET A 44 -21.85 -11.20 -1.61
N THR A 45 -22.17 -10.64 -2.79
CA THR A 45 -23.55 -10.40 -3.20
C THR A 45 -24.37 -11.68 -3.30
N LYS A 46 -23.76 -12.79 -3.76
CA LYS A 46 -24.44 -14.09 -3.83
C LYS A 46 -24.70 -14.67 -2.44
N GLU A 47 -23.80 -14.43 -1.48
CA GLU A 47 -23.94 -14.93 -0.11
C GLU A 47 -24.92 -14.08 0.72
N PHE A 48 -24.83 -12.76 0.64
CA PHE A 48 -25.61 -11.83 1.47
C PHE A 48 -26.88 -11.27 0.79
N ASN A 49 -27.15 -11.66 -0.47
CA ASN A 49 -28.28 -11.15 -1.27
C ASN A 49 -28.34 -9.63 -1.36
N TRP A 50 -27.19 -8.98 -1.61
CA TRP A 50 -27.09 -7.52 -1.71
C TRP A 50 -27.60 -6.95 -3.03
N ASP A 51 -28.34 -5.86 -2.97
CA ASP A 51 -28.74 -5.08 -4.14
C ASP A 51 -27.56 -4.28 -4.72
N HIS A 52 -27.74 -3.75 -5.93
CA HIS A 52 -26.71 -2.94 -6.59
C HIS A 52 -26.36 -1.66 -5.83
N SER A 53 -27.32 -1.09 -5.07
CA SER A 53 -27.06 0.09 -4.24
C SER A 53 -26.07 -0.24 -3.12
N THR A 54 -26.28 -1.35 -2.40
CA THR A 54 -25.38 -1.81 -1.34
C THR A 54 -23.97 -2.11 -1.87
N GLN A 55 -23.87 -2.74 -3.04
CA GLN A 55 -22.57 -3.01 -3.68
C GLN A 55 -21.80 -1.71 -3.98
N GLY A 56 -22.51 -0.70 -4.51
CA GLY A 56 -21.96 0.63 -4.75
C GLY A 56 -21.54 1.32 -3.45
N LEU A 57 -22.35 1.22 -2.40
CA LEU A 57 -22.06 1.79 -1.09
C LEU A 57 -20.80 1.18 -0.45
N VAL A 58 -20.67 -0.15 -0.45
CA VAL A 58 -19.49 -0.85 0.08
C VAL A 58 -18.24 -0.47 -0.72
N SER A 59 -18.32 -0.43 -2.05
CA SER A 59 -17.19 -0.09 -2.91
C SER A 59 -16.75 1.37 -2.75
N SER A 60 -17.71 2.30 -2.65
CA SER A 60 -17.46 3.74 -2.53
C SER A 60 -16.99 4.16 -1.14
N SER A 61 -17.40 3.46 -0.07
CA SER A 61 -17.04 3.78 1.32
C SER A 61 -15.54 3.91 1.56
N PHE A 62 -14.72 3.11 0.87
CA PHE A 62 -13.26 3.21 0.89
C PHE A 62 -12.76 4.60 0.46
N TYR A 63 -13.35 5.18 -0.58
CA TYR A 63 -12.90 6.44 -1.13
C TYR A 63 -13.17 7.63 -0.20
N PHE A 64 -14.17 7.55 0.68
CA PHE A 64 -14.38 8.56 1.72
C PHE A 64 -13.19 8.65 2.68
N GLY A 65 -12.70 7.51 3.17
CA GLY A 65 -11.50 7.46 4.02
C GLY A 65 -10.24 7.88 3.26
N TYR A 66 -10.14 7.46 2.00
CA TYR A 66 -8.99 7.76 1.13
C TYR A 66 -8.84 9.26 0.83
N LEU A 67 -9.93 9.93 0.45
CA LEU A 67 -9.91 11.35 0.09
C LEU A 67 -9.53 12.25 1.28
N THR A 68 -10.08 11.96 2.46
CA THR A 68 -9.78 12.74 3.68
C THR A 68 -8.30 12.67 4.06
N THR A 69 -7.70 11.48 3.94
CA THR A 69 -6.32 11.24 4.31
C THR A 69 -5.30 11.64 3.26
N GLN A 70 -5.65 11.77 1.98
CA GLN A 70 -4.69 12.30 1.00
C GLN A 70 -4.25 13.74 1.33
N ILE A 71 -5.20 14.60 1.70
CA ILE A 71 -4.93 16.02 2.03
C ILE A 71 -4.14 16.11 3.33
N ILE A 72 -4.65 15.44 4.39
CA ILE A 72 -4.06 15.48 5.72
C ILE A 72 -2.71 14.76 5.72
N GLY A 73 -2.62 13.64 5.01
CA GLY A 73 -1.45 12.79 4.88
C GLY A 73 -0.26 13.55 4.31
N GLY A 74 -0.46 14.40 3.29
CA GLY A 74 0.59 15.28 2.76
C GLY A 74 1.23 16.15 3.84
N ALA A 75 0.42 16.91 4.57
CA ALA A 75 0.90 17.76 5.65
C ALA A 75 1.59 16.95 6.77
N CYS A 76 1.00 15.82 7.16
CA CYS A 76 1.61 14.93 8.15
C CYS A 76 2.97 14.39 7.68
N THR A 77 3.12 14.03 6.40
CA THR A 77 4.38 13.50 5.86
C THR A 77 5.51 14.51 5.86
N ASP A 78 5.20 15.79 5.72
CA ASP A 78 6.20 16.85 5.80
C ASP A 78 6.69 17.06 7.25
N ILE A 79 5.77 17.00 8.23
CA ILE A 79 6.06 17.23 9.65
C ILE A 79 6.73 16.01 10.31
N PHE A 80 6.12 14.83 10.21
CA PHE A 80 6.56 13.62 10.92
C PHE A 80 7.49 12.72 10.10
N GLY A 81 7.63 13.02 8.80
CA GLY A 81 8.45 12.27 7.86
C GLY A 81 7.71 11.07 7.24
N GLY A 82 7.79 10.96 5.91
CA GLY A 82 7.11 9.91 5.15
C GLY A 82 7.45 8.47 5.54
N ARG A 83 8.64 8.21 6.11
CA ARG A 83 9.05 6.85 6.52
C ARG A 83 8.21 6.28 7.66
N ARG A 84 7.98 7.08 8.71
CA ARG A 84 7.22 6.66 9.90
C ARG A 84 5.73 6.53 9.59
N ILE A 85 5.19 7.49 8.85
CA ILE A 85 3.77 7.47 8.46
C ILE A 85 3.48 6.28 7.55
N LEU A 86 4.36 5.97 6.59
CA LEU A 86 4.18 4.80 5.74
C LEU A 86 4.20 3.48 6.52
N SER A 87 4.97 3.40 7.62
CA SER A 87 4.97 2.22 8.50
C SER A 87 3.62 2.05 9.22
N ILE A 88 3.07 3.13 9.76
CA ILE A 88 1.78 3.11 10.46
C ILE A 88 0.66 2.81 9.46
N ALA A 89 0.72 3.42 8.29
CA ALA A 89 -0.20 3.18 7.18
C ALA A 89 -0.22 1.70 6.80
N GLY A 90 0.97 1.09 6.61
CA GLY A 90 1.15 -0.32 6.27
C GLY A 90 0.40 -1.26 7.18
N ILE A 91 0.66 -1.10 8.48
CA ILE A 91 0.02 -1.91 9.52
C ILE A 91 -1.50 -1.67 9.51
N THR A 92 -1.92 -0.42 9.37
CA THR A 92 -3.33 -0.03 9.37
C THR A 92 -4.10 -0.66 8.21
N TRP A 93 -3.66 -0.49 6.96
CA TRP A 93 -4.38 -1.04 5.81
C TRP A 93 -4.36 -2.58 5.83
N SER A 94 -3.26 -3.20 6.25
CA SER A 94 -3.13 -4.65 6.31
C SER A 94 -4.08 -5.25 7.34
N LEU A 95 -4.16 -4.62 8.52
CA LEU A 95 -5.09 -5.02 9.58
C LEU A 95 -6.54 -4.93 9.11
N PHE A 96 -6.95 -3.81 8.53
CA PHE A 96 -8.33 -3.66 8.06
C PHE A 96 -8.64 -4.56 6.86
N THR A 97 -7.65 -4.92 6.04
CA THR A 97 -7.83 -5.91 4.97
C THR A 97 -8.17 -7.26 5.57
N LEU A 98 -7.43 -7.72 6.59
CA LEU A 98 -7.71 -8.97 7.30
C LEU A 98 -9.03 -8.96 8.07
N LEU A 99 -9.45 -7.80 8.58
CA LEU A 99 -10.71 -7.63 9.30
C LEU A 99 -11.94 -7.52 8.39
N THR A 100 -11.75 -7.28 7.09
CA THR A 100 -12.85 -7.12 6.12
C THR A 100 -13.81 -8.31 6.08
N PRO A 101 -13.36 -9.58 5.94
CA PRO A 101 -14.28 -10.74 5.91
C PRO A 101 -15.05 -10.91 7.23
N ILE A 102 -14.39 -10.69 8.37
CA ILE A 102 -15.02 -10.75 9.69
C ILE A 102 -16.11 -9.67 9.80
N SER A 103 -15.80 -8.45 9.37
CA SER A 103 -16.71 -7.31 9.42
C SER A 103 -17.94 -7.52 8.53
N ALA A 104 -17.76 -8.11 7.35
CA ALA A 104 -18.84 -8.45 6.43
C ALA A 104 -19.83 -9.46 7.02
N ARG A 105 -19.35 -10.45 7.78
CA ARG A 105 -20.21 -11.45 8.44
C ARG A 105 -20.96 -10.90 9.65
N ILE A 106 -20.43 -9.89 10.33
CA ILE A 106 -21.09 -9.25 11.48
C ILE A 106 -22.24 -8.37 11.02
N ASN A 107 -21.94 -7.34 10.21
CA ASN A 107 -22.93 -6.36 9.75
C ASN A 107 -22.39 -5.52 8.59
N LEU A 108 -23.27 -5.10 7.69
CA LEU A 108 -22.96 -4.17 6.60
C LEU A 108 -22.33 -2.86 7.10
N TYR A 109 -22.82 -2.31 8.21
CA TYR A 109 -22.25 -1.08 8.79
C TYR A 109 -20.82 -1.28 9.31
N CYS A 110 -20.52 -2.44 9.89
CA CYS A 110 -19.16 -2.79 10.31
C CYS A 110 -18.23 -2.90 9.11
N LEU A 111 -18.71 -3.50 8.01
CA LEU A 111 -17.96 -3.56 6.76
C LEU A 111 -17.68 -2.16 6.19
N ILE A 112 -18.67 -1.27 6.16
CA ILE A 112 -18.51 0.11 5.69
C ILE A 112 -17.46 0.85 6.53
N LEU A 113 -17.53 0.74 7.86
CA LEU A 113 -16.54 1.35 8.75
C LEU A 113 -15.14 0.77 8.52
N CYS A 114 -15.03 -0.55 8.42
CA CYS A 114 -13.77 -1.23 8.11
C CYS A 114 -13.16 -0.72 6.79
N ARG A 115 -14.00 -0.53 5.76
CA ARG A 115 -13.58 0.00 4.46
C ARG A 115 -13.13 1.46 4.52
N ILE A 116 -13.81 2.30 5.30
CA ILE A 116 -13.38 3.68 5.55
C ILE A 116 -12.01 3.69 6.24
N CYS A 117 -11.83 2.89 7.29
CA CYS A 117 -10.55 2.80 8.00
C CYS A 117 -9.41 2.26 7.13
N LEU A 118 -9.71 1.30 6.26
CA LEU A 118 -8.77 0.82 5.24
C LEU A 118 -8.37 1.95 4.27
N GLY A 119 -9.35 2.73 3.80
CA GLY A 119 -9.10 3.92 2.97
C GLY A 119 -8.23 4.97 3.64
N ILE A 120 -8.43 5.20 4.95
CA ILE A 120 -7.58 6.08 5.76
C ILE A 120 -6.13 5.59 5.78
N GLY A 121 -5.92 4.28 5.95
CA GLY A 121 -4.59 3.67 5.93
C GLY A 121 -3.92 3.79 4.56
N GLU A 122 -4.64 3.52 3.48
CA GLU A 122 -4.07 3.59 2.12
C GLU A 122 -3.83 5.02 1.62
N GLY A 123 -4.65 6.00 2.04
CA GLY A 123 -4.65 7.36 1.49
C GLY A 123 -3.34 8.12 1.64
N VAL A 124 -2.57 7.82 2.68
CA VAL A 124 -1.28 8.48 2.95
C VAL A 124 -0.11 7.89 2.15
N THR A 125 -0.30 6.77 1.46
CA THR A 125 0.77 6.01 0.79
C THR A 125 1.47 6.81 -0.30
N PHE A 126 0.71 7.48 -1.18
CA PHE A 126 1.28 8.32 -2.24
C PHE A 126 2.01 9.54 -1.69
N PRO A 127 1.42 10.36 -0.81
CA PRO A 127 2.14 11.46 -0.17
C PRO A 127 3.46 11.02 0.47
N CYS A 128 3.45 9.89 1.19
CA CYS A 128 4.66 9.32 1.78
C CYS A 128 5.71 8.99 0.72
N ALA A 129 5.31 8.27 -0.33
CA ALA A 129 6.23 7.84 -1.37
C ALA A 129 6.83 9.02 -2.15
N HIS A 130 6.00 10.03 -2.48
CA HIS A 130 6.46 11.26 -3.11
C HIS A 130 7.43 12.05 -2.22
N SER A 131 7.14 12.16 -0.92
CA SER A 131 8.03 12.81 0.06
C SER A 131 9.37 12.07 0.20
N ILE A 132 9.36 10.73 0.13
CA ILE A 132 10.59 9.93 0.14
C ILE A 132 11.38 10.15 -1.15
N ILE A 133 10.74 10.12 -2.33
CA ILE A 133 11.41 10.36 -3.60
C ILE A 133 12.06 11.75 -3.64
N SER A 134 11.35 12.79 -3.18
CA SER A 134 11.87 14.16 -3.22
C SER A 134 13.13 14.34 -2.37
N ARG A 135 13.24 13.62 -1.24
CA ARG A 135 14.41 13.70 -0.34
C ARG A 135 15.60 12.86 -0.81
N TRP A 136 15.37 11.73 -1.48
CA TRP A 136 16.43 10.76 -1.81
C TRP A 136 16.93 10.81 -3.25
N PHE A 137 16.15 11.38 -4.19
CA PHE A 137 16.53 11.49 -5.59
C PHE A 137 16.86 12.94 -5.99
N PRO A 138 17.90 13.13 -6.83
CA PRO A 138 18.23 14.44 -7.38
C PRO A 138 17.14 14.91 -8.35
N PRO A 139 16.92 16.23 -8.51
CA PRO A 139 15.82 16.79 -9.31
C PRO A 139 15.68 16.20 -10.72
N GLU A 140 16.81 15.86 -11.36
CA GLU A 140 16.89 15.34 -12.73
C GLU A 140 16.35 13.91 -12.86
N GLU A 141 16.40 13.12 -11.78
CA GLU A 141 15.95 11.72 -11.75
C GLU A 141 14.56 11.54 -11.13
N ARG A 142 14.03 12.56 -10.44
CA ARG A 142 12.74 12.49 -9.72
C ARG A 142 11.57 12.14 -10.62
N SER A 143 11.50 12.72 -11.81
CA SER A 143 10.40 12.46 -12.75
C SER A 143 10.36 10.99 -13.16
N ARG A 144 11.52 10.38 -13.44
CA ARG A 144 11.64 8.95 -13.77
C ARG A 144 11.21 8.07 -12.59
N ALA A 145 11.65 8.41 -11.38
CA ALA A 145 11.27 7.66 -10.17
C ALA A 145 9.75 7.70 -9.94
N VAL A 146 9.12 8.87 -10.08
CA VAL A 146 7.67 9.02 -9.98
C VAL A 146 6.94 8.23 -11.07
N SER A 147 7.42 8.27 -12.32
CA SER A 147 6.80 7.49 -13.41
C SER A 147 6.84 5.99 -13.14
N ILE A 148 7.96 5.46 -12.66
CA ILE A 148 8.06 4.03 -12.28
C ILE A 148 7.07 3.70 -11.17
N LEU A 149 6.94 4.58 -10.16
CA LEU A 149 5.99 4.40 -9.07
C LEU A 149 4.54 4.37 -9.56
N PHE A 150 4.17 5.24 -10.50
CA PHE A 150 2.85 5.24 -11.12
C PHE A 150 2.55 3.97 -11.92
N VAL A 151 3.51 3.47 -12.69
CA VAL A 151 3.35 2.23 -13.47
C VAL A 151 3.13 1.03 -12.55
N SER A 152 3.74 1.05 -11.36
CA SER A 152 3.63 -0.02 -10.36
C SER A 152 2.18 -0.26 -9.90
N ASN A 153 1.32 0.76 -9.93
CA ASN A 153 -0.11 0.63 -9.64
C ASN A 153 -0.79 -0.42 -10.52
N PHE A 154 -0.52 -0.36 -11.84
CA PHE A 154 -1.14 -1.25 -12.81
C PHE A 154 -0.66 -2.69 -12.63
N PHE A 155 0.60 -2.88 -12.25
CA PHE A 155 1.12 -4.21 -11.91
C PHE A 155 0.35 -4.83 -10.74
N GLY A 156 0.08 -4.06 -9.68
CA GLY A 156 -0.75 -4.51 -8.55
C GLY A 156 -2.11 -5.02 -9.00
N MET A 157 -2.82 -4.24 -9.82
CA MET A 157 -4.13 -4.61 -10.34
C MET A 157 -4.10 -5.87 -11.22
N VAL A 158 -3.16 -5.93 -12.17
CA VAL A 158 -3.03 -7.05 -13.11
C VAL A 158 -2.73 -8.36 -12.39
N ILE A 159 -1.93 -8.32 -11.33
CA ILE A 159 -1.62 -9.50 -10.51
C ILE A 159 -2.82 -9.88 -9.63
N ALA A 160 -3.45 -8.88 -9.01
CA ALA A 160 -4.45 -9.14 -7.99
C ALA A 160 -5.77 -9.68 -8.53
N MET A 161 -6.24 -9.20 -9.69
CA MET A 161 -7.55 -9.59 -10.22
C MET A 161 -7.62 -11.10 -10.56
N PRO A 162 -6.67 -11.71 -11.31
CA PRO A 162 -6.71 -13.15 -11.59
C PRO A 162 -6.56 -14.00 -10.33
N ILE A 163 -5.64 -13.61 -9.43
CA ILE A 163 -5.42 -14.33 -8.16
C ILE A 163 -6.69 -14.30 -7.31
N SER A 164 -7.34 -13.14 -7.21
CA SER A 164 -8.60 -12.98 -6.47
C SER A 164 -9.70 -13.87 -7.02
N ASN A 165 -9.78 -14.03 -8.35
CA ASN A 165 -10.78 -14.89 -8.96
C ASN A 165 -10.49 -16.39 -8.69
N ILE A 166 -9.23 -16.80 -8.74
CA ILE A 166 -8.81 -18.18 -8.42
C ILE A 166 -9.10 -18.48 -6.94
N LEU A 167 -8.77 -17.55 -6.04
CA LEU A 167 -9.02 -17.69 -4.61
C LEU A 167 -10.53 -17.70 -4.29
N GLY A 168 -11.30 -16.77 -4.86
CA GLY A 168 -12.74 -16.67 -4.62
C GLY A 168 -13.56 -17.86 -5.13
N SER A 169 -13.11 -18.52 -6.21
CA SER A 169 -13.73 -19.74 -6.74
C SER A 169 -13.27 -21.03 -6.04
N SER A 170 -12.27 -20.94 -5.16
CA SER A 170 -11.78 -22.08 -4.39
C SER A 170 -12.73 -22.47 -3.25
N GLN A 171 -12.49 -23.63 -2.64
CA GLN A 171 -13.24 -24.10 -1.47
C GLN A 171 -13.13 -23.16 -0.25
N PHE A 172 -12.11 -22.30 -0.21
CA PHE A 172 -11.91 -21.31 0.86
C PHE A 172 -12.76 -20.04 0.68
N GLY A 173 -13.46 -19.91 -0.46
CA GLY A 173 -14.37 -18.80 -0.74
C GLY A 173 -13.68 -17.44 -0.86
N TRP A 174 -14.50 -16.39 -0.88
CA TRP A 174 -14.04 -15.01 -1.07
C TRP A 174 -13.28 -14.45 0.15
N ASP A 175 -13.49 -15.00 1.35
CA ASP A 175 -12.74 -14.62 2.55
C ASP A 175 -11.23 -14.77 2.36
N SER A 176 -10.83 -15.83 1.64
CA SER A 176 -9.43 -16.16 1.37
C SER A 176 -8.68 -15.07 0.59
N ILE A 177 -9.40 -14.30 -0.23
CA ILE A 177 -8.82 -13.18 -0.99
C ILE A 177 -8.25 -12.16 -0.01
N PHE A 178 -9.06 -11.72 0.95
CA PHE A 178 -8.65 -10.74 1.96
C PHE A 178 -7.57 -11.29 2.90
N CYS A 179 -7.63 -12.58 3.25
CA CYS A 179 -6.59 -13.20 4.06
C CYS A 179 -5.23 -13.21 3.37
N VAL A 180 -5.15 -13.63 2.11
CA VAL A 180 -3.87 -13.72 1.37
C VAL A 180 -3.26 -12.34 1.19
N PHE A 181 -4.03 -11.38 0.67
CA PHE A 181 -3.52 -10.05 0.41
C PHE A 181 -3.21 -9.27 1.70
N GLY A 182 -4.04 -9.42 2.74
CA GLY A 182 -3.78 -8.85 4.06
C GLY A 182 -2.51 -9.41 4.72
N ILE A 183 -2.22 -10.71 4.60
CA ILE A 183 -0.96 -11.30 5.09
C ILE A 183 0.24 -10.75 4.32
N VAL A 184 0.15 -10.63 2.99
CA VAL A 184 1.22 -10.05 2.17
C VAL A 184 1.50 -8.61 2.58
N GLY A 185 0.45 -7.80 2.77
CA GLY A 185 0.58 -6.43 3.29
C GLY A 185 1.21 -6.39 4.68
N PHE A 186 0.83 -7.31 5.57
CA PHE A 186 1.38 -7.39 6.92
C PHE A 186 2.87 -7.75 6.91
N ILE A 187 3.26 -8.76 6.13
CA ILE A 187 4.67 -9.15 5.94
C ILE A 187 5.48 -7.96 5.42
N TRP A 188 4.97 -7.28 4.38
CA TRP A 188 5.62 -6.09 3.85
C TRP A 188 5.77 -4.99 4.91
N SER A 189 4.74 -4.77 5.73
CA SER A 189 4.75 -3.76 6.79
C SER A 189 5.79 -4.06 7.86
N VAL A 190 5.95 -5.33 8.23
CA VAL A 190 7.01 -5.78 9.16
C VAL A 190 8.39 -5.56 8.56
N ILE A 191 8.60 -5.94 7.30
CA ILE A 191 9.87 -5.71 6.59
C ILE A 191 10.19 -4.21 6.53
N TRP A 192 9.20 -3.37 6.20
CA TRP A 192 9.35 -1.92 6.16
C TRP A 192 9.77 -1.36 7.53
N HIS A 193 9.11 -1.80 8.61
CA HIS A 193 9.39 -1.34 9.96
C HIS A 193 10.84 -1.60 10.37
N PHE A 194 11.30 -2.85 10.24
CA PHE A 194 12.69 -3.21 10.54
C PHE A 194 13.69 -2.43 9.68
N MET A 195 13.40 -2.25 8.39
CA MET A 195 14.28 -1.49 7.49
C MET A 195 14.36 -0.01 7.87
N VAL A 196 13.25 0.60 8.29
CA VAL A 196 13.23 1.99 8.74
C VAL A 196 14.08 2.17 9.99
N GLU A 197 13.97 1.27 10.98
CA GLU A 197 14.77 1.30 12.20
C GLU A 197 16.27 1.18 11.91
N VAL A 198 16.65 0.17 11.12
CA VAL A 198 18.06 -0.04 10.73
C VAL A 198 18.63 1.18 9.99
N ILE A 199 17.86 1.80 9.09
CA ILE A 199 18.30 2.99 8.38
C ILE A 199 18.48 4.18 9.34
N LEU A 200 17.59 4.35 10.32
CA LEU A 200 17.67 5.43 11.31
C LEU A 200 18.90 5.26 12.22
N GLU A 201 19.16 4.05 12.72
CA GLU A 201 20.33 3.78 13.56
C GLU A 201 21.64 4.10 12.84
N ILE A 202 21.78 3.72 11.57
CA ILE A 202 23.01 3.99 10.82
C ILE A 202 23.21 5.49 10.57
N ILE A 203 22.14 6.26 10.36
CA ILE A 203 22.23 7.73 10.20
C ILE A 203 22.72 8.36 11.51
N LEU A 204 22.15 7.97 12.65
CA LEU A 204 22.56 8.48 13.96
C LEU A 204 24.01 8.13 14.30
N VAL A 205 24.48 6.94 13.90
CA VAL A 205 25.89 6.54 14.06
C VAL A 205 26.82 7.34 13.14
N SER A 206 26.37 7.68 11.93
CA SER A 206 27.13 8.51 11.00
C SER A 206 27.24 9.96 11.47
N GLU A 207 26.17 10.51 12.06
CA GLU A 207 26.17 11.88 12.61
C GLU A 207 27.02 11.97 13.89
N LYS A 208 27.10 10.92 14.70
CA LYS A 208 27.99 10.88 15.88
C LYS A 208 29.48 10.76 15.55
N LYS A 209 29.84 10.41 14.31
CA LYS A 209 31.23 10.26 13.86
C LYS A 209 31.81 11.52 13.21
N ASN A 210 30.98 12.55 12.99
CA ASN A 210 31.39 13.88 12.52
C ASN A 210 31.24 14.90 13.65
#